data_AF-A0A9E2AXY9-F1
#
_entry.id   AF-A0A9E2AXY9-F1
#
_cell.length_a   1.000
_cell.length_b   1.000
_cell.length_c   1.000
_cell.angle_alpha   90.00
_cell.angle_beta   90.00
_cell.angle_gamma   90.00
#
_symmetry.space_group_name_H-M   'P 1'
#
loop_
_entity.id
_entity.type
_entity.pdbx_description
1 polymer ?
#
loop_
_entity_poly.entity_id
_entity_poly.type
_entity_poly.pdbx_seq_one_letter_code
_entity_poly.pdbx_strand_id
1 'polypeptide(L)'
;MLLLFVVAAVTIFIIYDEPIPTGKSGPQADELAHKMMKAINAEAFKNTRYLEWTFRNGKHTYKWDKTLGKVKVSWDDITVNLMLKAPRNSHVFQRKVIVRNDKRRNDAIEKAIKLFNNDS
;
A
#
# COMPACT_ATOMS: atom_id res chain seq x y z
N MET A 1 12.37 -34.55 23.73
CA MET A 1 11.29 -33.61 23.35
C MET A 1 11.81 -32.50 22.44
N LEU A 2 12.71 -31.61 22.89
CA LEU A 2 13.25 -30.51 22.04
C LEU A 2 13.92 -30.97 20.73
N LEU A 3 14.75 -32.01 20.79
CA LEU A 3 15.44 -32.57 19.61
C LEU A 3 14.45 -33.05 18.53
N LEU A 4 13.32 -33.62 18.96
CA LEU A 4 12.28 -34.16 18.09
C LEU A 4 11.55 -33.03 17.34
N PHE A 5 11.33 -31.90 18.01
CA PHE A 5 10.79 -30.70 17.38
C PHE A 5 11.75 -30.08 16.37
N VAL A 6 13.06 -30.07 16.64
CA VAL A 6 14.06 -29.55 15.68
C VAL A 6 14.12 -30.41 14.43
N VAL A 7 14.14 -31.74 14.59
CA VAL A 7 14.14 -32.68 13.45
C VAL A 7 12.84 -32.56 12.64
N ALA A 8 11.69 -32.42 13.30
CA ALA A 8 10.42 -32.18 12.63
C ALA A 8 10.40 -30.84 11.87
N ALA A 9 10.94 -29.77 12.43
CA ALA A 9 11.01 -28.47 11.77
C ALA A 9 11.93 -28.49 10.53
N VAL A 10 13.08 -29.16 10.62
CA VAL A 10 14.02 -29.30 9.48
C VAL A 10 13.41 -30.14 8.36
N THR A 11 12.75 -31.24 8.69
CA THR A 11 12.08 -32.09 7.69
C THR A 11 10.94 -31.36 7.00
N ILE A 12 10.10 -30.62 7.75
CA ILE A 12 9.08 -29.74 7.18
C ILE A 12 9.72 -28.70 6.27
N PHE A 13 10.77 -28.01 6.73
CA PHE A 13 11.46 -27.00 5.92
C PHE A 13 11.93 -27.57 4.58
N ILE A 14 12.60 -28.72 4.58
CA ILE A 14 13.09 -29.35 3.35
C ILE A 14 11.95 -29.79 2.41
N ILE A 15 10.82 -30.25 2.95
CA ILE A 15 9.67 -30.69 2.13
C ILE A 15 8.97 -29.49 1.45
N TYR A 16 8.91 -28.35 2.12
CA TYR A 16 8.20 -27.16 1.64
C TYR A 16 9.12 -26.11 1.00
N ASP A 17 10.43 -26.36 0.92
CA ASP A 17 11.37 -25.49 0.22
C ASP A 17 11.20 -25.66 -1.30
N GLU A 18 10.23 -24.94 -1.86
CA GLU A 18 10.04 -24.87 -3.30
C GLU A 18 11.11 -23.99 -3.95
N PRO A 19 11.73 -24.42 -5.07
CA PRO A 19 12.67 -23.58 -5.78
C PRO A 19 11.96 -22.31 -6.28
N ILE A 20 12.69 -21.19 -6.28
CA ILE A 20 12.18 -19.93 -6.83
C ILE A 20 11.69 -20.18 -8.27
N PRO A 21 10.44 -19.83 -8.60
CA PRO A 21 9.89 -20.11 -9.92
C PRO A 21 10.69 -19.37 -11.00
N THR A 22 10.99 -20.08 -12.09
CA THR A 22 11.67 -19.48 -13.25
C THR A 22 10.63 -18.91 -14.21
N GLY A 23 10.83 -17.65 -14.62
CA GLY A 23 9.97 -17.00 -15.60
C GLY A 23 10.11 -17.64 -16.98
N LYS A 24 8.99 -17.92 -17.64
CA LYS A 24 8.94 -18.37 -19.04
C LYS A 24 8.31 -17.28 -19.88
N SER A 25 9.01 -16.80 -20.90
CA SER A 25 8.50 -15.81 -21.85
C SER A 25 7.79 -16.47 -23.02
N GLY A 26 6.95 -15.70 -23.73
CA GLY A 26 6.27 -16.15 -24.95
C GLY A 26 4.74 -16.06 -24.86
N PRO A 27 4.01 -16.61 -25.85
CA PRO A 27 2.57 -16.37 -26.01
C PRO A 27 1.72 -16.74 -24.80
N GLN A 28 2.10 -17.79 -24.06
CA GLN A 28 1.39 -18.22 -22.85
C GLN A 28 1.54 -17.23 -21.70
N ALA A 29 2.71 -16.59 -21.58
CA ALA A 29 2.95 -15.55 -20.59
C ALA A 29 2.14 -14.28 -20.91
N ASP A 30 2.07 -13.91 -22.18
CA ASP A 30 1.26 -12.77 -22.64
C ASP A 30 -0.24 -13.03 -22.40
N GLU A 31 -0.72 -14.25 -22.67
CA GLU A 31 -2.11 -14.64 -22.40
C GLU A 31 -2.43 -14.54 -20.90
N LEU A 32 -1.52 -15.01 -20.04
CA LEU A 32 -1.66 -14.88 -18.59
C LEU A 32 -1.70 -13.41 -18.16
N ALA A 33 -0.81 -12.57 -18.71
CA ALA A 33 -0.78 -11.14 -18.43
C ALA A 33 -2.10 -10.46 -18.83
N HIS A 34 -2.66 -10.79 -20.00
CA HIS A 34 -3.97 -10.29 -20.43
C HIS A 34 -5.11 -10.76 -19.53
N LYS A 35 -5.09 -12.02 -19.07
CA LYS A 35 -6.07 -12.52 -18.09
C LYS A 35 -5.98 -11.74 -16.78
N MET A 36 -4.77 -11.48 -16.28
CA MET A 36 -4.56 -10.65 -15.09
C MET A 36 -5.08 -9.22 -15.29
N MET A 37 -4.73 -8.56 -16.40
CA MET A 37 -5.21 -7.21 -16.73
C MET A 37 -6.74 -7.13 -16.79
N LYS A 38 -7.39 -8.16 -17.36
CA LYS A 38 -8.85 -8.24 -17.40
C LYS A 38 -9.43 -8.47 -16.00
N ALA A 39 -8.85 -9.36 -15.22
CA ALA A 39 -9.30 -9.68 -13.86
C ALA A 39 -9.25 -8.46 -12.91
N ILE A 40 -8.21 -7.62 -13.04
CA ILE A 40 -8.09 -6.39 -12.25
C ILE A 40 -8.84 -5.19 -12.86
N ASN A 41 -9.53 -5.38 -13.99
CA ASN A 41 -10.18 -4.32 -14.75
C ASN A 41 -9.24 -3.12 -15.02
N ALA A 42 -8.13 -3.41 -15.69
CA ALA A 42 -7.06 -2.43 -15.93
C ALA A 42 -7.53 -1.15 -16.63
N GLU A 43 -8.54 -1.24 -17.51
CA GLU A 43 -9.11 -0.07 -18.19
C GLU A 43 -9.84 0.85 -17.21
N ALA A 44 -10.71 0.31 -16.35
CA ALA A 44 -11.38 1.11 -15.32
C ALA A 44 -10.36 1.70 -14.34
N PHE A 45 -9.34 0.93 -13.94
CA PHE A 45 -8.26 1.43 -13.09
C PHE A 45 -7.50 2.58 -13.75
N LYS A 46 -7.21 2.49 -15.06
CA LYS A 46 -6.52 3.55 -15.80
C LYS A 46 -7.37 4.83 -15.84
N ASN A 47 -8.66 4.70 -16.15
CA ASN A 47 -9.56 5.82 -16.42
C ASN A 47 -10.20 6.42 -15.17
N THR A 48 -10.23 5.71 -14.04
CA THR A 48 -10.76 6.29 -12.80
C THR A 48 -9.87 7.41 -12.28
N ARG A 49 -10.52 8.47 -11.81
CA ARG A 49 -9.87 9.60 -11.12
C ARG A 49 -9.60 9.29 -9.65
N TYR A 50 -10.52 8.58 -9.00
CA TYR A 50 -10.46 8.32 -7.57
C TYR A 50 -10.20 6.85 -7.29
N LEU A 51 -9.31 6.60 -6.34
CA LEU A 51 -9.12 5.29 -5.70
C LEU A 51 -9.32 5.46 -4.20
N GLU A 52 -10.10 4.57 -3.61
CA GLU A 52 -10.39 4.56 -2.18
C GLU A 52 -10.17 3.15 -1.64
N TRP A 53 -9.45 3.05 -0.52
CA TRP A 53 -9.22 1.79 0.17
C TRP A 53 -8.98 2.02 1.65
N THR A 54 -9.00 0.92 2.39
CA THR A 54 -8.69 0.92 3.81
C THR A 54 -7.65 -0.15 4.11
N PHE A 55 -6.89 0.06 5.19
CA PHE A 55 -5.91 -0.88 5.67
C PHE A 55 -6.14 -1.16 7.16
N ARG A 56 -5.72 -2.34 7.64
CA ARG A 56 -5.90 -2.80 9.03
C ARG A 56 -7.35 -2.66 9.52
N ASN A 57 -8.30 -3.22 8.78
CA ASN A 57 -9.73 -3.20 9.11
C ASN A 57 -10.29 -1.77 9.31
N GLY A 58 -9.98 -0.86 8.39
CA GLY A 58 -10.50 0.52 8.45
C GLY A 58 -9.70 1.48 9.33
N LYS A 59 -8.66 1.02 10.05
CA LYS A 59 -7.84 1.89 10.90
C LYS A 59 -7.12 2.97 10.12
N HIS A 60 -6.65 2.64 8.91
CA HIS A 60 -6.10 3.61 7.98
C HIS A 60 -7.02 3.71 6.76
N THR A 61 -7.27 4.93 6.29
CA THR A 61 -8.11 5.17 5.12
C THR A 61 -7.41 6.09 4.12
N TYR A 62 -7.66 5.81 2.84
CA TYR A 62 -7.02 6.48 1.73
C TYR A 62 -8.06 6.89 0.70
N LYS A 63 -7.98 8.13 0.24
CA LYS A 63 -8.68 8.61 -0.96
C LYS A 63 -7.70 9.35 -1.85
N TRP A 64 -7.34 8.73 -2.97
CA TRP A 64 -6.39 9.26 -3.93
C TRP A 64 -7.12 9.88 -5.12
N ASP A 65 -6.92 11.17 -5.35
CA ASP A 65 -7.22 11.85 -6.60
C ASP A 65 -5.98 11.77 -7.52
N LYS A 66 -6.02 10.84 -8.48
CA LYS A 66 -4.94 10.59 -9.44
C LYS A 66 -4.67 11.81 -10.34
N THR A 67 -5.72 12.54 -10.71
CA THR A 67 -5.62 13.71 -11.59
C THR A 67 -4.88 14.85 -10.89
N LEU A 68 -5.21 15.12 -9.62
CA LEU A 68 -4.57 16.20 -8.87
C LEU A 68 -3.27 15.78 -8.16
N GLY A 69 -2.96 14.49 -8.11
CA GLY A 69 -1.82 13.98 -7.34
C GLY A 69 -1.97 14.26 -5.84
N LYS A 70 -3.20 14.11 -5.32
CA LYS A 70 -3.53 14.40 -3.92
C LYS A 70 -4.10 13.16 -3.25
N VAL A 71 -3.67 12.90 -2.02
CA VAL A 71 -4.18 11.76 -1.23
C VAL A 71 -4.66 12.29 0.10
N LYS A 72 -5.89 11.95 0.48
CA LYS A 72 -6.34 12.07 1.86
C LYS A 72 -5.95 10.80 2.60
N VAL A 73 -5.01 10.90 3.52
CA VAL A 73 -4.54 9.81 4.38
C VAL A 73 -5.06 10.04 5.78
N SER A 74 -5.71 9.05 6.39
CA SER A 74 -6.19 9.17 7.78
C SER A 74 -5.75 7.98 8.62
N TRP A 75 -5.34 8.24 9.86
CA TRP A 75 -5.08 7.25 10.90
C TRP A 75 -5.38 7.88 12.26
N ASP A 76 -5.86 7.09 13.22
CA ASP A 76 -6.28 7.56 14.54
C ASP A 76 -7.17 8.82 14.43
N ASP A 77 -6.76 9.95 15.01
CA ASP A 77 -7.44 11.24 14.91
C ASP A 77 -6.76 12.23 13.94
N ILE A 78 -5.81 11.76 13.13
CA ILE A 78 -5.05 12.56 12.17
C ILE A 78 -5.59 12.36 10.76
N THR A 79 -5.68 13.47 10.02
CA THR A 79 -5.92 13.47 8.58
C THR A 79 -4.88 14.33 7.90
N VAL A 80 -4.27 13.82 6.84
CA VAL A 80 -3.32 14.55 5.99
C VAL A 80 -3.89 14.64 4.59
N ASN A 81 -4.12 15.86 4.10
CA ASN A 81 -4.32 16.13 2.68
C ASN A 81 -2.94 16.24 2.04
N LEU A 82 -2.37 15.09 1.68
CA LEU A 82 -1.03 14.92 1.13
C LEU A 82 -0.98 15.35 -0.33
N MET A 83 -0.05 16.24 -0.65
CA MET A 83 0.27 16.68 -2.00
C MET A 83 1.47 15.86 -2.52
N LEU A 84 1.25 14.87 -3.39
CA LEU A 84 2.30 13.90 -3.78
C LEU A 84 3.51 14.56 -4.45
N LYS A 85 3.27 15.57 -5.30
CA LYS A 85 4.34 16.30 -6.01
C LYS A 85 5.04 17.35 -5.16
N ALA A 86 4.40 17.81 -4.08
CA ALA A 86 4.93 18.85 -3.22
C ALA A 86 4.51 18.61 -1.76
N PRO A 87 5.06 17.59 -1.07
CA PRO A 87 4.56 17.18 0.24
C PRO A 87 4.59 18.29 1.30
N ARG A 88 5.49 19.27 1.18
CA ARG A 88 5.53 20.44 2.07
C ARG A 88 4.27 21.33 2.01
N ASN A 89 3.52 21.28 0.90
CA ASN A 89 2.27 22.04 0.73
C ASN A 89 1.04 21.27 1.27
N SER A 90 1.26 20.15 1.96
CA SER A 90 0.20 19.33 2.53
C SER A 90 -0.38 19.96 3.79
N HIS A 91 -1.64 19.65 4.06
CA HIS A 91 -2.33 20.14 5.25
C HIS A 91 -2.59 18.98 6.21
N VAL A 92 -2.25 19.19 7.48
CA VAL A 92 -2.43 18.21 8.55
C VAL A 92 -3.50 18.70 9.51
N PHE A 93 -4.41 17.80 9.86
CA PHE A 93 -5.49 18.03 10.80
C PHE A 93 -5.42 16.99 11.91
N GLN A 94 -5.63 17.43 13.15
CA GLN A 94 -5.88 16.54 14.29
C GLN A 94 -7.27 16.86 14.84
N ARG A 95 -8.16 15.87 14.90
CA ARG A 95 -9.57 16.06 15.31
C ARG A 95 -10.24 17.22 14.56
N LYS A 96 -9.99 17.31 13.24
CA LYS A 96 -10.47 18.37 12.33
C LYS A 96 -9.89 19.77 12.58
N VAL A 97 -8.96 19.94 13.52
CA VAL A 97 -8.26 21.21 13.78
C VAL A 97 -6.92 21.20 13.04
N ILE A 98 -6.58 22.32 12.38
CA ILE A 98 -5.32 22.45 11.64
C ILE A 98 -4.11 22.40 12.58
N VAL A 99 -3.11 21.59 12.25
CA VAL A 99 -1.85 21.51 12.98
C VAL A 99 -0.90 22.58 12.46
N ARG A 100 -0.70 23.64 13.24
CA ARG A 100 0.20 24.77 12.87
C ARG A 100 1.65 24.59 13.30
N ASN A 101 1.93 23.74 14.29
CA ASN A 101 3.30 23.47 14.73
C ASN A 101 4.07 22.77 13.60
N ASP A 102 5.13 23.40 13.11
CA ASP A 102 5.88 22.93 11.93
C ASP A 102 6.45 21.53 12.10
N LYS A 103 7.05 21.23 13.26
CA LYS A 103 7.62 19.91 13.54
C LYS A 103 6.55 18.83 13.49
N ARG A 104 5.48 18.98 14.27
CA ARG A 104 4.37 18.01 14.31
C ARG A 104 3.70 17.84 12.94
N ARG A 105 3.56 18.93 12.18
CA ARG A 105 3.02 18.88 10.82
C ARG A 105 3.94 18.07 9.91
N ASN A 106 5.23 18.36 9.90
CA ASN A 106 6.20 17.68 9.04
C ASN A 106 6.31 16.18 9.40
N ASP A 107 6.36 15.84 10.69
CA ASP A 107 6.37 14.45 11.17
C ASP A 107 5.14 13.67 10.68
N ALA A 108 3.96 14.30 10.73
CA ALA A 108 2.72 13.70 10.23
C ALA A 108 2.71 13.54 8.70
N ILE A 109 3.27 14.49 7.94
CA ILE A 109 3.40 14.38 6.48
C ILE A 109 4.33 13.22 6.11
N GLU A 110 5.49 13.11 6.77
CA GLU A 110 6.42 12.00 6.56
C GLU A 110 5.79 10.64 6.88
N LYS A 111 5.03 10.56 7.99
CA LYS A 111 4.26 9.36 8.32
C LYS A 111 3.21 9.05 7.26
N ALA A 112 2.49 10.06 6.77
CA ALA A 112 1.48 9.87 5.72
C ALA A 112 2.08 9.31 4.42
N ILE A 113 3.28 9.75 4.03
CA ILE A 113 4.01 9.21 2.87
C ILE A 113 4.36 7.73 3.11
N LYS A 114 4.91 7.40 4.28
CA LYS A 114 5.26 6.02 4.63
C LYS A 114 4.04 5.10 4.64
N LEU A 115 2.93 5.57 5.19
CA LEU A 115 1.67 4.82 5.22
C LEU A 115 1.13 4.61 3.80
N PHE A 116 1.02 5.68 3.00
CA PHE A 116 0.55 5.58 1.62
C PHE A 116 1.38 4.60 0.78
N ASN A 117 2.71 4.62 0.91
CA ASN A 117 3.58 3.74 0.11
C ASN A 117 3.62 2.28 0.57
N ASN A 118 3.25 1.97 1.82
CA ASN A 118 3.35 0.61 2.38
C ASN A 118 1.99 -0.07 2.62
N ASP A 119 0.91 0.72 2.71
CA ASP A 119 -0.46 0.22 2.91
C ASP A 119 -1.28 0.30 1.61
N SER A 120 -0.64 0.58 0.47
CA SER A 120 -1.23 0.52 -0.87
C SER A 120 -0.91 -0.78 -1.60
#